data_AF-A0A522AIL1-F1
#
_entry.id   AF-A0A522AIL1-F1
#
_cell.length_a   1.000
_cell.length_b   1.000
_cell.length_c   1.000
_cell.angle_alpha   90.00
_cell.angle_beta   90.00
_cell.angle_gamma   90.00
#
_symmetry.space_group_name_H-M   'P 1'
#
loop_
_entity.id
_entity.type
_entity.pdbx_description
1 polymer ?
#
loop_
_entity_poly.entity_id
_entity_poly.type
_entity_poly.pdbx_seq_one_letter_code
_entity_poly.pdbx_strand_id
1 'polypeptide(L)'
;TRDDPTPAIMAPYLGLTKGQIALRAFDLGVPIEETWSCYKGGDIHCGRCGTCVERREAIETTGRRDPTGYLDREYWKAATEEWKKNHA
;
A
#
# COMPACT_ATOMS: atom_id res chain seq x y z
N THR A 1 31.75 5.91 -34.02
CA THR A 1 30.73 6.87 -33.57
C THR A 1 29.81 6.11 -32.65
N ARG A 2 29.60 6.56 -31.40
CA ARG A 2 28.98 5.71 -30.37
C ARG A 2 27.46 5.68 -30.59
N ASP A 3 26.98 4.60 -31.20
CA ASP A 3 25.56 4.27 -31.36
C ASP A 3 24.97 3.83 -30.00
N ASP A 4 24.82 4.78 -29.07
CA ASP A 4 24.29 4.54 -27.72
C ASP A 4 22.83 5.02 -27.65
N PRO A 5 21.84 4.12 -27.44
CA PRO A 5 20.44 4.51 -27.42
C PRO A 5 20.13 5.43 -26.23
N THR A 6 19.38 6.50 -26.47
CA THR A 6 18.91 7.40 -25.40
C THR A 6 17.99 6.63 -24.44
N PRO A 7 18.26 6.64 -23.12
CA PRO A 7 17.39 6.00 -22.14
C PRO A 7 15.97 6.60 -22.14
N ALA A 8 14.95 5.75 -22.06
CA ALA A 8 13.55 6.17 -21.93
C ALA A 8 13.06 5.99 -20.48
N ILE A 9 12.25 6.94 -19.99
CA ILE A 9 11.60 6.86 -18.68
C ILE A 9 10.16 6.37 -18.86
N MET A 10 9.78 5.34 -18.09
CA MET A 10 8.41 4.85 -18.03
C MET A 10 7.85 5.02 -16.63
N ALA A 11 6.69 5.67 -16.50
CA ALA A 11 5.98 5.88 -15.24
C ALA A 11 4.58 5.25 -15.30
N PRO A 12 4.46 3.91 -15.39
CA PRO A 12 3.20 3.22 -15.68
C PRO A 12 2.10 3.41 -14.62
N TYR A 13 2.46 3.91 -13.44
CA TYR A 13 1.55 4.09 -12.31
C TYR A 13 1.28 5.56 -11.97
N LEU A 14 1.81 6.52 -12.74
CA LEU A 14 1.70 7.96 -12.43
C LEU A 14 0.24 8.43 -12.35
N GLY A 15 -0.62 7.92 -13.24
CA GLY A 15 -2.04 8.28 -13.29
C GLY A 15 -2.95 7.39 -12.45
N LEU A 16 -2.41 6.47 -11.65
CA LEU A 16 -3.19 5.51 -10.88
C LEU A 16 -3.28 5.91 -9.40
N THR A 17 -4.45 5.69 -8.80
CA THR A 17 -4.60 5.74 -7.34
C THR A 17 -3.90 4.55 -6.69
N LYS A 18 -3.63 4.62 -5.38
CA LYS A 18 -3.05 3.50 -4.63
C LYS A 18 -3.94 2.26 -4.67
N GLY A 19 -5.26 2.42 -4.61
CA GLY A 19 -6.22 1.32 -4.78
C GLY A 19 -6.13 0.65 -6.15
N GLN A 20 -5.99 1.42 -7.23
CA GLN A 20 -5.79 0.88 -8.59
C GLN A 20 -4.45 0.15 -8.72
N ILE A 21 -3.38 0.67 -8.11
CA ILE A 21 -2.08 -0.01 -8.06
C ILE A 21 -2.19 -1.33 -7.29
N ALA A 22 -2.87 -1.33 -6.13
CA ALA A 22 -3.10 -2.52 -5.34
C ALA A 22 -3.92 -3.57 -6.11
N LEU A 23 -5.02 -3.17 -6.75
CA LEU A 23 -5.84 -4.07 -7.57
C LEU A 23 -5.00 -4.71 -8.69
N ARG A 24 -4.18 -3.92 -9.38
CA ARG A 24 -3.29 -4.41 -10.43
C ARG A 24 -2.27 -5.41 -9.89
N ALA A 25 -1.73 -5.22 -8.68
CA ALA A 25 -0.82 -6.19 -8.06
C ALA A 25 -1.50 -7.56 -7.87
N PHE A 26 -2.78 -7.57 -7.45
CA PHE A 26 -3.55 -8.81 -7.37
C PHE A 26 -3.83 -9.42 -8.75
N ASP A 27 -4.21 -8.61 -9.74
CA ASP A 27 -4.49 -9.10 -11.10
C ASP A 27 -3.25 -9.73 -11.76
N LEU A 28 -2.06 -9.24 -11.41
CA LEU A 28 -0.78 -9.78 -11.86
C LEU A 28 -0.27 -10.95 -11.01
N GLY A 29 -0.96 -11.34 -9.94
CA GLY A 29 -0.55 -12.43 -9.05
C GLY A 29 0.72 -12.12 -8.26
N VAL A 30 0.96 -10.85 -7.90
CA VAL A 30 2.11 -10.46 -7.07
C VAL A 30 1.97 -11.09 -5.67
N PRO A 31 3.04 -11.68 -5.09
CA PRO A 31 3.04 -12.14 -3.70
C PRO A 31 3.08 -10.93 -2.76
N ILE A 32 1.92 -10.30 -2.53
CA ILE A 32 1.80 -9.03 -1.82
C ILE A 32 2.38 -9.12 -0.40
N GLU A 33 2.20 -10.24 0.28
CA GLU A 33 2.75 -10.53 1.61
C GLU A 33 4.28 -10.50 1.68
N GLU A 34 4.98 -10.74 0.57
CA GLU A 34 6.45 -10.67 0.48
C GLU A 34 6.95 -9.25 0.17
N THR A 35 6.04 -8.32 -0.15
CA THR A 35 6.40 -6.92 -0.43
C THR A 35 6.43 -6.08 0.84
N TRP A 36 7.35 -5.12 0.88
CA TRP A 36 7.53 -4.25 2.05
C TRP A 36 7.09 -2.81 1.80
N SER A 37 6.41 -2.22 2.79
CA SER A 37 6.04 -0.79 2.76
C SER A 37 6.22 -0.10 4.11
N CYS A 38 6.46 -0.84 5.20
CA CYS A 38 6.51 -0.30 6.54
C CYS A 38 7.80 0.53 6.77
N TYR A 39 7.67 1.74 7.30
CA TYR A 39 8.82 2.57 7.65
C TYR A 39 9.58 2.14 8.91
N LYS A 40 8.95 1.34 9.78
CA LYS A 40 9.59 0.95 11.05
C LYS A 40 10.65 -0.15 10.90
N GLY A 41 10.71 -0.84 9.76
CA GLY A 41 11.79 -1.79 9.43
C GLY A 41 11.93 -3.00 10.38
N GLY A 42 10.90 -3.36 11.15
CA GLY A 42 10.89 -4.62 11.92
C GLY A 42 10.52 -5.83 11.04
N ASP A 43 10.24 -6.98 11.67
CA ASP A 43 9.95 -8.23 10.94
C ASP A 43 8.50 -8.33 10.42
N ILE A 44 7.58 -7.58 11.03
CA ILE A 44 6.16 -7.54 10.68
C ILE A 44 5.76 -6.07 10.49
N HIS A 45 4.91 -5.77 9.49
CA HIS A 45 4.42 -4.41 9.28
C HIS A 45 3.75 -3.88 10.54
N CYS A 46 4.11 -2.67 10.97
CA CYS A 46 3.62 -2.17 12.26
C CYS A 46 2.11 -1.88 12.28
N GLY A 47 1.47 -1.63 11.13
CA GLY A 47 0.06 -1.28 11.03
C GLY A 47 -0.30 0.17 11.42
N ARG A 48 0.68 0.93 11.91
CA ARG A 48 0.46 2.29 12.44
C ARG A 48 1.14 3.43 11.68
N CYS A 49 2.24 3.16 10.96
CA CYS A 49 2.93 4.22 10.22
C CYS A 49 2.12 4.62 8.98
N GLY A 50 2.32 5.85 8.49
CA GLY A 50 1.54 6.39 7.35
C GLY A 50 1.46 5.45 6.15
N THR A 51 2.58 4.83 5.75
CA THR A 51 2.59 3.87 4.63
C THR A 51 1.92 2.54 4.93
N CYS A 52 1.88 2.09 6.18
CA CYS A 52 1.09 0.90 6.55
C CYS A 52 -0.39 1.21 6.41
N VAL A 53 -0.82 2.40 6.86
CA VAL A 53 -2.21 2.86 6.75
C VAL A 53 -2.61 3.02 5.29
N GLU A 54 -1.83 3.76 4.48
CA GLU A 54 -2.11 3.93 3.04
C GLU A 54 -2.16 2.58 2.30
N ARG A 55 -1.26 1.65 2.63
CA ARG A 55 -1.27 0.30 2.05
C ARG A 55 -2.56 -0.45 2.41
N ARG A 56 -2.97 -0.40 3.68
CA ARG A 56 -4.19 -1.05 4.18
C ARG A 56 -5.42 -0.48 3.47
N GLU A 57 -5.54 0.85 3.43
CA GLU A 57 -6.59 1.56 2.71
C GLU A 57 -6.64 1.15 1.24
N ALA A 58 -5.49 1.19 0.56
CA ALA A 58 -5.38 0.83 -0.84
C ALA A 58 -5.87 -0.61 -1.11
N ILE A 59 -5.44 -1.59 -0.30
CA ILE A 59 -5.88 -2.97 -0.46
C ILE A 59 -7.37 -3.11 -0.12
N GLU A 60 -7.87 -2.46 0.93
CA GLU A 60 -9.28 -2.50 1.32
C GLU A 60 -10.20 -2.00 0.20
N THR A 61 -9.82 -0.94 -0.52
CA THR A 61 -10.60 -0.43 -1.66
C THR A 61 -10.73 -1.42 -2.83
N THR A 62 -9.88 -2.46 -2.88
CA THR A 62 -9.97 -3.50 -3.92
C THR A 62 -11.05 -4.54 -3.64
N GLY A 63 -11.57 -4.60 -2.40
CA GLY A 63 -12.46 -5.67 -1.94
C GLY A 63 -11.78 -7.04 -1.78
N ARG A 64 -10.46 -7.14 -2.01
CA ARG A 64 -9.68 -8.38 -1.85
C ARG A 64 -9.13 -8.48 -0.43
N ARG A 65 -8.90 -9.72 0.02
CA ARG A 65 -8.28 -9.98 1.32
C ARG A 65 -6.81 -9.55 1.28
N ASP A 66 -6.41 -8.72 2.23
CA ASP A 66 -5.01 -8.36 2.45
C ASP A 66 -4.23 -9.51 3.09
N PRO A 67 -3.25 -10.12 2.40
CA PRO A 67 -2.47 -11.24 2.93
C PRO A 67 -1.38 -10.78 3.91
N THR A 68 -1.07 -9.47 3.97
CA THR A 68 0.04 -8.93 4.76
C THR A 68 -0.23 -9.10 6.27
N GLY A 69 0.77 -9.53 7.04
CA GLY A 69 0.74 -9.57 8.50
C GLY A 69 1.00 -8.18 9.11
N TYR A 70 0.23 -7.80 10.12
CA TYR A 70 0.42 -6.53 10.83
C TYR A 70 0.41 -6.73 12.35
N LEU A 71 1.25 -5.98 13.06
CA LEU A 71 1.23 -5.95 14.53
C LEU A 71 -0.04 -5.28 15.08
N ASP A 72 -0.51 -4.20 14.44
CA ASP A 72 -1.74 -3.50 14.81
C ASP A 72 -2.57 -3.19 13.56
N ARG A 73 -3.28 -4.20 13.06
CA ARG A 73 -3.98 -4.17 11.76
C ARG A 73 -5.11 -3.13 11.70
N GLU A 74 -5.81 -2.94 12.81
CA GLU A 74 -7.06 -2.17 12.87
C GLU A 74 -6.89 -0.77 13.47
N TYR A 75 -5.64 -0.38 13.80
CA TYR A 75 -5.29 0.93 14.34
C TYR A 75 -6.00 2.09 13.63
N TRP A 76 -5.92 2.12 12.29
CA TRP A 76 -6.40 3.27 11.53
C TRP A 76 -7.92 3.42 11.62
N LYS A 77 -8.69 2.32 11.51
CA LYS A 77 -10.15 2.35 11.68
C LYS A 77 -10.54 2.82 13.08
N ALA A 78 -9.87 2.29 14.10
CA ALA A 78 -10.12 2.71 15.48
C ALA A 78 -9.88 4.22 15.66
N ALA A 79 -8.75 4.73 15.17
CA ALA A 79 -8.40 6.14 15.25
C ALA A 79 -9.40 7.03 14.46
N THR A 80 -9.82 6.61 13.26
CA THR A 80 -10.80 7.36 12.47
C THR A 80 -12.18 7.39 13.12
N GLU A 81 -12.65 6.27 13.67
CA GLU A 81 -13.94 6.20 14.36
C GLU A 81 -13.94 7.00 15.67
N GLU A 82 -12.85 6.97 16.43
CA GLU A 82 -12.68 7.83 17.60
C GLU A 82 -12.73 9.31 17.21
N TRP A 83 -12.00 9.71 16.16
CA TRP A 83 -12.01 11.08 15.67
C TRP A 83 -13.43 11.52 15.27
N LYS A 84 -14.16 10.68 14.51
CA LYS A 84 -15.55 10.97 14.12
C LYS A 84 -16.47 11.14 15.33
N LYS A 85 -16.36 10.29 16.35
CA LYS A 85 -17.18 10.39 17.57
C LYS A 85 -16.93 11.69 18.34
N ASN A 86 -15.69 12.16 18.35
CA ASN A 86 -15.30 13.35 19.09
C ASN A 86 -15.55 14.67 18.32
N HIS A 87 -15.91 14.58 17.03
CA HIS A 87 -16.11 15.73 16.13
C HIS A 87 -17.45 15.68 15.37
N ALA A 88 -18.38 14.83 15.83
CA ALA A 88 -19.78 14.80 15.39
C ALA A 88 -20.65 15.65 16.32
#